data_AF-A0A4Q8API7-F1
#
_entry.id   AF-A0A4Q8API7-F1
#
_cell.length_a   1.000
_cell.length_b   1.000
_cell.length_c   1.000
_cell.angle_alpha   90.00
_cell.angle_beta   90.00
_cell.angle_gamma   90.00
#
_symmetry.space_group_name_H-M   'P 1'
#
loop_
_entity.id
_entity.type
_entity.pdbx_description
1 polymer ?
#
loop_
_entity_poly.entity_id
_entity_poly.type
_entity_poly.pdbx_seq_one_letter_code
_entity_poly.pdbx_strand_id
1 'polypeptide(L)'
;MKRRSFLIASASGITLLALTACFPTQPRPTASPSSTPTPTPPSGVPQPLRMARSNWGGDPFARGALSFPAVDSGDEQRTLLRRSLSDRLYFAGEATASDAPGTVHGALGSGLRAALEIADAAEAGERIAVIGAGIAGLTAARALREAGFEVVVVEARDRIGGRIQSVTDPKWPIPLELGSLFVSESSSVLAGQLALAGVSTEPFAKSQEVRAADGTVIPPSDAGANAVTSASAWAVQQPEDSSLAAALVDSGAAAALSAEPAENGIAETDWLAHELTATVEPAAGAAPELLSARLSGRLVADSTAEAAIVTGSPDGLGGLVDATADGLDILTGSPVATVIWGDDGVSLRLAQGESMSAARVLMTIPLGVLQQESTLFEPPLPGWKLDAIAGIGMGTVDSVWLQFDDAFWATDATALSTIATDSPVAYWTNLQPLTGEAILVGTIAAERAAELAALSDAEFSAVVLESLRPYAPDPTAPGPSAPAPSPSPAPS
;
A
#
# COMPACT_ATOMS: atom_id res chain seq x y z
N MET A 1 51.38 59.57 -13.64
CA MET A 1 52.78 59.67 -13.13
C MET A 1 52.70 59.47 -11.61
N LYS A 2 53.33 58.52 -10.92
CA LYS A 2 54.57 57.78 -11.12
C LYS A 2 54.39 56.30 -10.73
N ARG A 3 55.01 55.42 -11.52
CA ARG A 3 55.32 54.01 -11.20
C ARG A 3 56.43 53.95 -10.15
N ARG A 4 56.46 52.88 -9.35
CA ARG A 4 57.68 52.09 -9.07
C ARG A 4 57.32 50.70 -8.56
N SER A 5 57.79 49.72 -9.33
CA SER A 5 57.79 48.27 -9.07
C SER A 5 58.98 47.86 -8.18
N PHE A 6 58.93 46.60 -7.71
CA PHE A 6 59.99 45.61 -7.38
C PHE A 6 59.57 44.84 -6.10
N LEU A 7 59.76 43.54 -5.89
CA LEU A 7 59.98 42.34 -6.71
C LEU A 7 59.90 41.14 -5.72
N ILE A 8 59.28 40.04 -6.20
CA ILE A 8 59.24 38.62 -5.79
C ILE A 8 60.15 38.13 -4.62
N ALA A 9 59.56 37.32 -3.71
CA ALA A 9 60.14 36.03 -3.27
C ALA A 9 59.06 35.13 -2.62
N SER A 10 59.01 33.90 -3.12
CA SER A 10 58.21 32.74 -2.71
C SER A 10 58.76 32.04 -1.46
N ALA A 11 57.89 31.49 -0.61
CA ALA A 11 58.05 30.16 0.03
C ALA A 11 56.86 29.80 0.94
N SER A 12 56.20 28.70 0.58
CA SER A 12 55.70 27.59 1.41
C SER A 12 55.29 27.83 2.87
N GLY A 13 54.04 27.48 3.19
CA GLY A 13 53.57 27.31 4.57
C GLY A 13 52.20 26.62 4.62
N ILE A 14 52.17 25.31 4.40
CA ILE A 14 51.03 24.46 4.75
C ILE A 14 51.01 24.34 6.27
N THR A 15 50.05 24.98 6.92
CA THR A 15 49.80 24.80 8.36
C THR A 15 48.99 23.54 8.57
N LEU A 16 49.68 22.42 8.81
CA LEU A 16 49.06 21.17 9.27
C LEU A 16 48.84 21.27 10.79
N LEU A 17 47.59 21.43 11.21
CA LEU A 17 47.19 21.34 12.61
C LEU A 17 47.24 19.87 13.05
N ALA A 18 48.31 19.47 13.73
CA ALA A 18 48.40 18.19 14.42
C ALA A 18 47.68 18.28 15.77
N LEU A 19 46.40 17.89 15.78
CA LEU A 19 45.68 17.62 17.03
C LEU A 19 46.15 16.27 17.57
N THR A 20 46.96 16.33 18.63
CA THR A 20 47.37 15.17 19.42
C THR A 20 46.23 14.72 20.31
N ALA A 21 45.39 13.81 19.79
CA ALA A 21 44.46 13.07 20.63
C ALA A 21 45.23 11.97 21.38
N CYS A 22 45.24 12.05 22.71
CA CYS A 22 45.68 10.96 23.57
C CYS A 22 44.75 9.76 23.36
N PHE A 23 45.21 8.70 22.68
CA PHE A 23 44.49 7.44 22.63
C PHE A 23 44.65 6.72 23.96
N PRO A 24 43.57 6.43 24.71
CA PRO A 24 43.65 5.41 25.74
C PRO A 24 43.86 4.05 25.09
N THR A 25 44.65 3.25 25.78
CA THR A 25 44.97 1.82 25.61
C THR A 25 43.92 0.99 24.86
N GLN A 26 44.41 0.12 23.96
CA GLN A 26 43.72 -0.96 23.23
C GLN A 26 42.25 -1.23 23.61
N PRO A 27 41.31 -1.23 22.65
CA PRO A 27 39.93 -1.61 22.93
C PRO A 27 39.90 -3.03 23.50
N ARG A 28 39.44 -3.13 24.76
CA ARG A 28 39.04 -4.41 25.35
C ARG A 28 37.89 -4.93 24.50
N PRO A 29 37.85 -6.21 24.10
CA PRO A 29 36.70 -6.76 23.39
C PRO A 29 35.47 -6.52 24.25
N THR A 30 34.60 -5.62 23.80
CA THR A 30 33.24 -5.54 24.34
C THR A 30 32.60 -6.87 23.97
N ALA A 31 32.13 -7.63 24.96
CA ALA A 31 31.30 -8.78 24.67
C ALA A 31 30.22 -8.33 23.70
N SER A 32 30.04 -9.07 22.60
CA SER A 32 28.91 -8.88 21.71
C SER A 32 27.66 -8.70 22.58
N PRO A 33 26.78 -7.73 22.28
CA PRO A 33 25.52 -7.65 23.01
C PRO A 33 24.91 -9.04 23.00
N SER A 34 24.56 -9.53 24.19
CA SER A 34 23.80 -10.76 24.35
C SER A 34 22.68 -10.71 23.34
N SER A 35 22.51 -11.78 22.55
CA SER A 35 21.38 -11.93 21.65
C SER A 35 20.13 -11.44 22.36
N THR A 36 19.46 -10.42 21.82
CA THR A 36 18.12 -10.06 22.26
C THR A 36 17.33 -11.37 22.27
N PRO A 37 16.74 -11.79 23.40
CA PRO A 37 16.03 -13.06 23.45
C PRO A 37 15.01 -13.05 22.32
N THR A 38 15.11 -14.03 21.42
CA THR A 38 14.10 -14.26 20.40
C THR A 38 12.77 -14.40 21.13
N PRO A 39 11.74 -13.61 20.78
CA PRO A 39 10.41 -13.75 21.38
C PRO A 39 10.02 -15.23 21.32
N THR A 40 9.65 -15.79 22.46
CA THR A 40 9.08 -17.13 22.46
C THR A 40 7.71 -17.01 21.81
N PRO A 41 7.41 -17.80 20.76
CA PRO A 41 6.11 -17.69 20.11
C PRO A 41 4.98 -18.03 21.10
N PRO A 42 3.74 -17.60 20.82
CA PRO A 42 2.58 -18.04 21.57
C PRO A 42 2.53 -19.56 21.65
N SER A 43 2.02 -20.10 22.75
CA SER A 43 1.81 -21.55 22.88
C SER A 43 0.98 -22.07 21.71
N GLY A 44 1.55 -22.99 20.92
CA GLY A 44 0.89 -23.66 19.80
C GLY A 44 1.09 -23.02 18.42
N VAL A 45 1.63 -21.80 18.33
CA VAL A 45 1.97 -21.17 17.05
C VAL A 45 3.46 -21.38 16.75
N PRO A 46 3.85 -22.04 15.65
CA PRO A 46 5.26 -22.20 15.29
C PRO A 46 5.90 -20.87 14.89
N GLN A 47 7.23 -20.78 14.98
CA GLN A 47 7.96 -19.66 14.39
C GLN A 47 7.92 -19.77 12.85
N PRO A 48 7.70 -18.67 12.13
CA PRO A 48 7.74 -18.69 10.67
C PRO A 48 9.19 -18.90 10.21
N LEU A 49 9.36 -19.68 9.14
CA LEU A 49 10.62 -19.80 8.41
C LEU A 49 11.07 -18.46 7.85
N ARG A 50 10.11 -17.66 7.39
CA ARG A 50 10.34 -16.39 6.69
C ARG A 50 9.23 -15.42 7.00
N MET A 51 9.60 -14.14 7.11
CA MET A 51 8.68 -13.03 7.27
C MET A 51 9.09 -11.90 6.33
N ALA A 52 8.12 -11.27 5.68
CA ALA A 52 8.29 -10.02 4.95
C ALA A 52 7.11 -9.10 5.27
N ARG A 53 7.32 -7.78 5.33
CA ARG A 53 6.25 -6.81 5.58
C ARG A 53 6.42 -5.54 4.77
N SER A 54 5.31 -4.86 4.46
CA SER A 54 5.32 -3.48 3.97
C SER A 54 5.17 -2.47 5.11
N ASN A 55 5.44 -1.20 4.79
CA ASN A 55 5.24 -0.04 5.67
C ASN A 55 5.03 1.19 4.80
N TRP A 56 3.88 1.27 4.14
CA TRP A 56 3.57 2.34 3.20
C TRP A 56 3.31 3.68 3.89
N GLY A 57 2.81 3.66 5.14
CA GLY A 57 2.61 4.87 5.94
C GLY A 57 3.92 5.56 6.33
N GLY A 58 4.93 4.78 6.71
CA GLY A 58 6.27 5.26 7.06
C GLY A 58 7.16 5.58 5.85
N ASP A 59 6.77 5.18 4.65
CA ASP A 59 7.56 5.39 3.45
C ASP A 59 7.53 6.87 2.99
N PRO A 60 8.69 7.55 2.88
CA PRO A 60 8.75 8.99 2.57
C PRO A 60 8.25 9.34 1.16
N PHE A 61 8.26 8.39 0.22
CA PHE A 61 7.83 8.59 -1.16
C PHE A 61 6.45 8.00 -1.45
N ALA A 62 5.75 7.46 -0.45
CA ALA A 62 4.36 7.00 -0.58
C ALA A 62 3.42 7.69 0.41
N ARG A 63 3.81 7.74 1.71
CA ARG A 63 3.04 8.36 2.80
C ARG A 63 1.60 7.82 2.91
N GLY A 64 1.45 6.52 2.70
CA GLY A 64 0.17 5.81 2.66
C GLY A 64 0.07 4.82 1.51
N ALA A 65 -0.96 3.98 1.55
CA ALA A 65 -1.19 2.90 0.61
C ALA A 65 -2.23 3.24 -0.48
N LEU A 66 -3.35 3.89 -0.12
CA LEU A 66 -4.46 4.17 -1.03
C LEU A 66 -5.22 5.44 -0.62
N SER A 67 -5.91 6.08 -1.57
CA SER A 67 -6.79 7.21 -1.24
C SER A 67 -8.21 6.74 -0.93
N PHE A 68 -8.89 7.43 0.00
CA PHE A 68 -10.26 7.13 0.41
C PHE A 68 -11.13 8.40 0.46
N PRO A 69 -12.47 8.27 0.39
CA PRO A 69 -13.37 9.39 0.57
C PRO A 69 -13.46 9.79 2.05
N ALA A 70 -12.75 10.85 2.44
CA ALA A 70 -12.89 11.43 3.77
C ALA A 70 -14.24 12.14 3.93
N VAL A 71 -14.66 12.41 5.16
CA VAL A 71 -15.84 13.27 5.43
C VAL A 71 -15.72 14.59 4.67
N ASP A 72 -16.82 15.02 4.04
CA ASP A 72 -16.90 16.22 3.19
C ASP A 72 -16.05 16.15 1.91
N SER A 73 -15.46 14.98 1.60
CA SER A 73 -14.72 14.72 0.37
C SER A 73 -15.43 13.70 -0.50
N GLY A 74 -15.61 14.05 -1.77
CA GLY A 74 -16.18 13.19 -2.80
C GLY A 74 -15.49 13.31 -4.15
N ASP A 75 -16.25 13.02 -5.21
CA ASP A 75 -15.73 13.03 -6.58
C ASP A 75 -15.31 14.42 -7.05
N GLU A 76 -15.83 15.48 -6.42
CA GLU A 76 -15.48 16.87 -6.73
C GLU A 76 -14.01 17.15 -6.39
N GLN A 77 -13.53 16.76 -5.21
CA GLN A 77 -12.12 16.96 -4.82
C GLN A 77 -11.18 16.21 -5.78
N ARG A 78 -11.55 15.01 -6.23
CA ARG A 78 -10.77 14.26 -7.24
C ARG A 78 -10.78 14.97 -8.59
N THR A 79 -11.91 15.55 -8.98
CA THR A 79 -12.07 16.37 -10.20
C THR A 79 -11.26 17.66 -10.13
N LEU A 80 -11.19 18.29 -8.96
CA LEU A 80 -10.33 19.45 -8.73
C LEU A 80 -8.85 19.02 -8.76
N LEU A 81 -8.47 17.94 -8.08
CA LEU A 81 -7.10 17.45 -8.06
C LEU A 81 -6.58 17.15 -9.48
N ARG A 82 -7.38 16.50 -10.33
CA ARG A 82 -6.99 16.14 -11.70
C ARG A 82 -6.79 17.32 -12.65
N ARG A 83 -7.42 18.48 -12.37
CA ARG A 83 -7.42 19.65 -13.26
C ARG A 83 -6.00 20.17 -13.53
N SER A 84 -5.64 20.43 -14.79
CA SER A 84 -4.34 21.02 -15.12
C SER A 84 -4.21 22.47 -14.63
N LEU A 85 -2.96 22.96 -14.53
CA LEU A 85 -2.63 24.35 -14.21
C LEU A 85 -1.86 24.97 -15.37
N SER A 86 -2.40 26.05 -15.94
CA SER A 86 -1.83 26.83 -17.05
C SER A 86 -1.38 26.00 -18.26
N ASP A 87 -1.97 24.82 -18.48
CA ASP A 87 -1.52 23.85 -19.48
C ASP A 87 -0.04 23.46 -19.35
N ARG A 88 0.53 23.61 -18.13
CA ARG A 88 1.92 23.28 -17.81
C ARG A 88 2.02 22.14 -16.82
N LEU A 89 1.19 22.13 -15.79
CA LEU A 89 1.18 21.07 -14.77
C LEU A 89 -0.08 20.23 -14.90
N TYR A 90 0.10 18.92 -15.03
CA TYR A 90 -0.96 17.92 -15.11
C TYR A 90 -0.84 16.96 -13.93
N PHE A 91 -1.93 16.29 -13.55
CA PHE A 91 -1.97 15.40 -12.40
C PHE A 91 -2.62 14.06 -12.77
N ALA A 92 -1.95 12.97 -12.40
CA ALA A 92 -2.44 11.60 -12.51
C ALA A 92 -2.03 10.77 -11.29
N GLY A 93 -2.62 9.59 -11.15
CA GLY A 93 -2.54 8.73 -9.99
C GLY A 93 -3.94 8.34 -9.50
N GLU A 94 -4.04 7.25 -8.73
CA GLU A 94 -5.34 6.73 -8.27
C GLU A 94 -6.16 7.75 -7.47
N ALA A 95 -5.52 8.70 -6.79
CA ALA A 95 -6.21 9.79 -6.11
C ALA A 95 -7.03 10.69 -7.07
N THR A 96 -6.66 10.73 -8.35
CA THR A 96 -7.35 11.51 -9.39
C THR A 96 -8.47 10.72 -10.10
N ALA A 97 -8.58 9.41 -9.84
CA ALA A 97 -9.57 8.53 -10.45
C ALA A 97 -10.89 8.56 -9.66
N SER A 98 -12.00 8.89 -10.33
CA SER A 98 -13.33 8.94 -9.71
C SER A 98 -14.06 7.59 -9.74
N ASP A 99 -13.75 6.76 -10.74
CA ASP A 99 -14.37 5.46 -10.98
C ASP A 99 -13.73 4.35 -10.14
N ALA A 100 -12.42 4.42 -9.94
CA ALA A 100 -11.66 3.37 -9.25
C ALA A 100 -10.53 3.92 -8.36
N PRO A 101 -10.83 4.80 -7.39
CA PRO A 101 -9.83 5.33 -6.47
C PRO A 101 -9.16 4.21 -5.66
N GLY A 102 -7.91 4.40 -5.26
CA GLY A 102 -7.17 3.41 -4.47
C GLY A 102 -6.66 2.20 -5.25
N THR A 103 -6.92 2.08 -6.55
CA THR A 103 -6.61 0.86 -7.33
C THR A 103 -5.53 1.05 -8.38
N VAL A 104 -4.91 -0.07 -8.79
CA VAL A 104 -3.95 -0.13 -9.93
C VAL A 104 -4.60 0.32 -11.24
N HIS A 105 -5.84 -0.12 -11.51
CA HIS A 105 -6.52 0.25 -12.76
C HIS A 105 -6.95 1.71 -12.80
N GLY A 106 -7.35 2.29 -11.65
CA GLY A 106 -7.59 3.73 -11.54
C GLY A 106 -6.32 4.55 -11.79
N ALA A 107 -5.18 4.10 -11.24
CA ALA A 107 -3.88 4.72 -11.53
C ALA A 107 -3.52 4.65 -13.02
N LEU A 108 -3.62 3.47 -13.64
CA LEU A 108 -3.36 3.26 -15.07
C LEU A 108 -4.26 4.15 -15.94
N GLY A 109 -5.58 4.12 -15.69
CA GLY A 109 -6.57 4.90 -16.43
C GLY A 109 -6.33 6.41 -16.30
N SER A 110 -5.96 6.88 -15.10
CA SER A 110 -5.63 8.29 -14.89
C SER A 110 -4.37 8.74 -15.63
N GLY A 111 -3.37 7.86 -15.76
CA GLY A 111 -2.15 8.11 -16.54
C GLY A 111 -2.46 8.27 -18.02
N LEU A 112 -3.25 7.35 -18.58
CA LEU A 112 -3.70 7.44 -19.97
C LEU A 112 -4.52 8.71 -20.24
N ARG A 113 -5.45 9.05 -19.33
CA ARG A 113 -6.22 10.31 -19.40
C ARG A 113 -5.28 11.52 -19.48
N ALA A 114 -4.33 11.64 -18.56
CA ALA A 114 -3.45 12.80 -18.51
C ALA A 114 -2.53 12.88 -19.74
N ALA A 115 -2.08 11.74 -20.28
CA ALA A 115 -1.34 11.72 -21.54
C ALA A 115 -2.15 12.25 -22.71
N LEU A 116 -3.44 11.91 -22.81
CA LEU A 116 -4.34 12.44 -23.85
C LEU A 116 -4.57 13.95 -23.68
N GLU A 117 -4.78 14.42 -22.45
CA GLU A 117 -4.92 15.86 -22.14
C GLU A 117 -3.66 16.65 -22.51
N ILE A 118 -2.48 16.09 -22.26
CA ILE A 118 -1.20 16.70 -22.64
C ILE A 118 -1.04 16.68 -24.17
N ALA A 119 -1.32 15.56 -24.83
CA ALA A 119 -1.16 15.41 -26.27
C ALA A 119 -2.08 16.37 -27.06
N ASP A 120 -3.28 16.66 -26.56
CA ASP A 120 -4.21 17.62 -27.17
C ASP A 120 -3.72 19.06 -27.04
N ALA A 121 -3.04 19.38 -25.95
CA ALA A 121 -2.59 20.74 -25.65
C ALA A 121 -1.15 21.04 -26.12
N ALA A 122 -0.30 20.03 -26.29
CA ALA A 122 1.13 20.16 -26.60
C ALA A 122 1.44 20.27 -28.09
N GLU A 123 2.48 21.04 -28.43
CA GLU A 123 3.03 21.08 -29.78
C GLU A 123 3.96 19.89 -30.06
N ALA A 124 4.02 19.44 -31.31
CA ALA A 124 4.83 18.30 -31.71
C ALA A 124 6.32 18.51 -31.38
N GLY A 125 6.93 17.51 -30.73
CA GLY A 125 8.33 17.56 -30.31
C GLY A 125 8.59 18.33 -29.02
N GLU A 126 7.55 18.83 -28.33
CA GLU A 126 7.71 19.33 -26.96
C GLU A 126 8.29 18.25 -26.04
N ARG A 127 9.18 18.70 -25.13
CA ARG A 127 9.72 17.87 -24.05
C ARG A 127 8.76 17.84 -22.87
N ILE A 128 8.34 16.66 -22.47
CA ILE A 128 7.43 16.41 -21.35
C ILE A 128 8.20 15.65 -20.27
N ALA A 129 8.18 16.16 -19.04
CA ALA A 129 8.70 15.42 -17.90
C ALA A 129 7.55 14.77 -17.11
N VAL A 130 7.77 13.54 -16.67
CA VAL A 130 6.84 12.81 -15.79
C VAL A 130 7.54 12.60 -14.45
N ILE A 131 6.94 13.09 -13.36
CA ILE A 131 7.48 12.89 -12.01
C ILE A 131 6.77 11.69 -11.38
N GLY A 132 7.55 10.64 -11.09
CA GLY A 132 7.10 9.36 -10.58
C GLY A 132 7.04 8.29 -11.67
N ALA A 133 7.73 7.17 -11.44
CA ALA A 133 7.72 5.96 -12.27
C ALA A 133 6.84 4.86 -11.68
N GLY A 134 5.73 5.24 -11.04
CA GLY A 134 4.62 4.33 -10.75
C GLY A 134 3.79 4.04 -12.00
N ILE A 135 2.83 3.13 -11.92
CA ILE A 135 2.05 2.70 -13.10
C ILE A 135 1.36 3.87 -13.83
N ALA A 136 0.82 4.86 -13.11
CA ALA A 136 0.22 6.05 -13.73
C ALA A 136 1.22 6.84 -14.58
N GLY A 137 2.44 7.06 -14.05
CA GLY A 137 3.50 7.80 -14.74
C GLY A 137 4.05 7.03 -15.93
N LEU A 138 4.30 5.73 -15.77
CA LEU A 138 4.80 4.86 -16.85
C LEU A 138 3.79 4.74 -17.99
N THR A 139 2.51 4.53 -17.68
CA THR A 139 1.44 4.48 -18.68
C THR A 139 1.36 5.79 -19.46
N ALA A 140 1.40 6.93 -18.77
CA ALA A 140 1.36 8.22 -19.43
C ALA A 140 2.60 8.47 -20.30
N ALA A 141 3.79 8.17 -19.77
CA ALA A 141 5.05 8.34 -20.49
C ALA A 141 5.11 7.50 -21.77
N ARG A 142 4.63 6.25 -21.69
CA ARG A 142 4.50 5.37 -22.85
C ARG A 142 3.57 5.95 -23.92
N ALA A 143 2.37 6.36 -23.54
CA ALA A 143 1.39 6.93 -24.46
C ALA A 143 1.91 8.22 -25.13
N LEU A 144 2.56 9.10 -24.37
CA LEU A 144 3.16 10.33 -24.90
C LEU A 144 4.33 10.05 -25.86
N ARG A 145 5.16 9.06 -25.55
CA ARG A 145 6.24 8.65 -26.44
C ARG A 145 5.72 8.09 -27.76
N GLU A 146 4.69 7.24 -27.69
CA GLU A 146 4.02 6.68 -28.87
C GLU A 146 3.33 7.77 -29.71
N ALA A 147 2.89 8.86 -29.07
CA ALA A 147 2.40 10.06 -29.75
C ALA A 147 3.52 10.96 -30.33
N GLY A 148 4.79 10.61 -30.13
CA GLY A 148 5.94 11.28 -30.75
C GLY A 148 6.56 12.43 -29.94
N PHE A 149 6.22 12.57 -28.66
CA PHE A 149 6.83 13.57 -27.78
C PHE A 149 8.18 13.10 -27.23
N GLU A 150 9.05 14.05 -26.86
CA GLU A 150 10.25 13.75 -26.07
C GLU A 150 9.83 13.59 -24.61
N VAL A 151 10.03 12.41 -24.03
CA VAL A 151 9.56 12.10 -22.67
C VAL A 151 10.72 11.65 -21.81
N VAL A 152 10.83 12.26 -20.62
CA VAL A 152 11.72 11.80 -19.53
C VAL A 152 10.89 11.51 -18.29
N VAL A 153 11.12 10.37 -17.65
CA VAL A 153 10.52 10.03 -16.36
C VAL A 153 11.56 10.25 -15.27
N VAL A 154 11.18 10.92 -14.19
CA VAL A 154 12.05 11.19 -13.03
C VAL A 154 11.46 10.50 -11.82
N GLU A 155 12.20 9.55 -11.26
CA GLU A 155 11.79 8.73 -10.13
C GLU A 155 12.69 9.00 -8.92
N ALA A 156 12.06 9.23 -7.77
CA ALA A 156 12.78 9.56 -6.54
C ALA A 156 13.55 8.36 -5.99
N ARG A 157 12.99 7.15 -6.11
CA ARG A 157 13.60 5.90 -5.66
C ARG A 157 14.62 5.37 -6.66
N ASP A 158 15.45 4.45 -6.22
CA ASP A 158 16.34 3.65 -7.05
C ASP A 158 15.61 2.56 -7.85
N ARG A 159 14.29 2.42 -7.67
CA ARG A 159 13.42 1.46 -8.36
C ARG A 159 12.19 2.13 -8.96
N ILE A 160 11.64 1.52 -10.01
CA ILE A 160 10.33 1.87 -10.58
C ILE A 160 9.18 1.12 -9.86
N GLY A 161 7.94 1.38 -10.29
CA GLY A 161 6.73 0.67 -9.83
C GLY A 161 5.95 1.36 -8.71
N GLY A 162 6.61 2.21 -7.92
CA GLY A 162 5.96 2.93 -6.82
C GLY A 162 5.36 1.95 -5.79
N ARG A 163 4.04 2.01 -5.61
CA ARG A 163 3.27 1.12 -4.72
C ARG A 163 3.01 -0.28 -5.30
N ILE A 164 3.34 -0.52 -6.57
CA ILE A 164 3.48 -1.88 -7.09
C ILE A 164 4.90 -2.32 -6.75
N GLN A 165 5.03 -3.17 -5.73
CA GLN A 165 6.31 -3.68 -5.25
C GLN A 165 6.23 -5.20 -5.13
N SER A 166 6.65 -5.87 -6.19
CA SER A 166 6.85 -7.31 -6.23
C SER A 166 8.29 -7.62 -5.86
N VAL A 167 8.50 -8.57 -4.95
CA VAL A 167 9.84 -9.05 -4.57
C VAL A 167 9.99 -10.50 -5.00
N THR A 168 10.87 -10.72 -5.97
CA THR A 168 11.23 -12.05 -6.45
C THR A 168 12.43 -12.58 -5.68
N ASP A 169 12.19 -13.52 -4.77
CA ASP A 169 13.23 -14.26 -4.05
C ASP A 169 12.97 -15.76 -4.27
N PRO A 170 13.93 -16.54 -4.82
CA PRO A 170 13.78 -17.99 -5.05
C PRO A 170 13.42 -18.82 -3.81
N LYS A 171 13.54 -18.24 -2.61
CA LYS A 171 13.09 -18.86 -1.36
C LYS A 171 11.58 -18.88 -1.20
N TRP A 172 10.84 -18.03 -1.91
CA TRP A 172 9.39 -18.00 -1.91
C TRP A 172 8.84 -18.71 -3.15
N PRO A 173 7.72 -19.45 -3.03
CA PRO A 173 7.14 -20.20 -4.15
C PRO A 173 6.45 -19.29 -5.18
N ILE A 174 6.09 -18.07 -4.77
CA ILE A 174 5.49 -17.03 -5.61
C ILE A 174 6.15 -15.68 -5.29
N PRO A 175 6.10 -14.70 -6.21
CA PRO A 175 6.54 -13.34 -5.92
C PRO A 175 5.80 -12.75 -4.71
N LEU A 176 6.54 -12.07 -3.83
CA LEU A 176 5.93 -11.35 -2.72
C LEU A 176 5.35 -10.03 -3.21
N GLU A 177 4.03 -9.89 -3.17
CA GLU A 177 3.37 -8.62 -3.43
C GLU A 177 3.27 -7.81 -2.13
N LEU A 178 4.23 -6.89 -1.94
CA LEU A 178 4.25 -5.99 -0.77
C LEU A 178 3.30 -4.78 -0.94
N GLY A 179 2.82 -4.56 -2.17
CA GLY A 179 1.77 -3.61 -2.51
C GLY A 179 0.41 -4.28 -2.62
N SER A 180 -0.06 -4.47 -3.85
CA SER A 180 -1.36 -5.09 -4.13
C SER A 180 -1.21 -6.60 -4.35
N LEU A 181 -1.74 -7.41 -3.43
CA LEU A 181 -1.83 -8.86 -3.63
C LEU A 181 -2.93 -9.24 -4.63
N PHE A 182 -4.04 -8.51 -4.57
CA PHE A 182 -5.23 -8.76 -5.39
C PHE A 182 -5.26 -7.84 -6.61
N VAL A 183 -5.84 -8.36 -7.68
CA VAL A 183 -6.22 -7.59 -8.86
C VAL A 183 -7.72 -7.75 -9.08
N SER A 184 -8.40 -6.64 -9.36
CA SER A 184 -9.81 -6.68 -9.74
C SER A 184 -9.97 -7.26 -11.14
N GLU A 185 -10.84 -8.26 -11.28
CA GLU A 185 -11.23 -8.81 -12.58
C GLU A 185 -12.23 -7.90 -13.34
N SER A 186 -12.78 -6.88 -12.67
CA SER A 186 -13.77 -5.97 -13.28
C SER A 186 -13.19 -5.04 -14.36
N SER A 187 -11.87 -4.89 -14.43
CA SER A 187 -11.20 -4.04 -15.41
C SER A 187 -10.63 -4.85 -16.57
N SER A 188 -11.35 -4.87 -17.70
CA SER A 188 -10.88 -5.51 -18.94
C SER A 188 -9.58 -4.88 -19.48
N VAL A 189 -9.36 -3.58 -19.22
CA VAL A 189 -8.12 -2.88 -19.59
C VAL A 189 -6.95 -3.42 -18.79
N LEU A 190 -7.06 -3.51 -17.46
CA LEU A 190 -5.98 -4.06 -16.63
C LEU A 190 -5.72 -5.53 -16.96
N ALA A 191 -6.77 -6.34 -17.12
CA ALA A 191 -6.64 -7.74 -17.52
C ALA A 191 -5.88 -7.89 -18.86
N GLY A 192 -6.20 -7.06 -19.86
CA GLY A 192 -5.48 -7.05 -21.14
C GLY A 192 -4.02 -6.63 -21.01
N GLN A 193 -3.72 -5.63 -20.19
CA GLN A 193 -2.35 -5.17 -19.93
C GLN A 193 -1.51 -6.22 -19.19
N LEU A 194 -2.09 -6.91 -18.21
CA LEU A 194 -1.44 -8.03 -17.51
C LEU A 194 -1.13 -9.18 -18.47
N ALA A 195 -2.09 -9.55 -19.32
CA ALA A 195 -1.87 -10.59 -20.33
C ALA A 195 -0.76 -10.22 -21.33
N LEU A 196 -0.71 -8.96 -21.78
CA LEU A 196 0.36 -8.46 -22.67
C LEU A 196 1.73 -8.43 -21.97
N ALA A 197 1.76 -8.14 -20.68
CA ALA A 197 2.96 -8.16 -19.85
C ALA A 197 3.40 -9.58 -19.43
N GLY A 198 2.63 -10.63 -19.80
CA GLY A 198 2.89 -12.00 -19.39
C GLY A 198 2.68 -12.24 -17.88
N VAL A 199 1.90 -11.39 -17.22
CA VAL A 199 1.53 -11.56 -15.81
C VAL A 199 0.29 -12.44 -15.73
N SER A 200 0.45 -13.63 -15.17
CA SER A 200 -0.66 -14.57 -14.95
C SER A 200 -1.31 -14.33 -13.60
N THR A 201 -2.64 -14.37 -13.61
CA THR A 201 -3.48 -14.25 -12.42
C THR A 201 -4.39 -15.47 -12.33
N GLU A 202 -4.60 -15.97 -11.13
CA GLU A 202 -5.57 -17.05 -10.87
C GLU A 202 -6.78 -16.50 -10.11
N PRO A 203 -8.00 -16.89 -10.47
CA PRO A 203 -9.18 -16.56 -9.70
C PRO A 203 -9.03 -16.99 -8.24
N PHE A 204 -9.31 -16.08 -7.31
CA PHE A 204 -9.20 -16.35 -5.90
C PHE A 204 -10.57 -16.30 -5.24
N ALA A 205 -11.17 -17.48 -5.07
CA ALA A 205 -12.42 -17.62 -4.35
C ALA A 205 -12.19 -17.39 -2.85
N LYS A 206 -12.72 -16.28 -2.32
CA LYS A 206 -12.72 -16.00 -0.89
C LYS A 206 -13.72 -16.93 -0.18
N SER A 207 -13.21 -17.89 0.58
CA SER A 207 -13.98 -18.68 1.55
C SER A 207 -13.61 -18.20 2.94
N GLN A 208 -14.56 -17.57 3.62
CA GLN A 208 -14.34 -16.99 4.94
C GLN A 208 -14.50 -18.03 6.05
N GLU A 209 -13.55 -18.03 6.98
CA GLU A 209 -13.68 -18.71 8.27
C GLU A 209 -13.42 -17.69 9.38
N VAL A 210 -14.42 -17.52 10.25
CA VAL A 210 -14.35 -16.62 11.41
C VAL A 210 -14.20 -17.48 12.67
N ARG A 211 -13.25 -17.14 13.55
CA ARG A 211 -13.05 -17.83 14.83
C ARG A 211 -13.16 -16.90 16.02
N ALA A 212 -13.74 -17.38 17.12
CA ALA A 212 -13.64 -16.72 18.42
C ALA A 212 -12.23 -16.87 19.01
N ALA A 213 -11.94 -16.15 20.10
CA ALA A 213 -10.63 -16.16 20.77
C ALA A 213 -10.13 -17.56 21.19
N ASP A 214 -11.06 -18.47 21.49
CA ASP A 214 -10.76 -19.85 21.89
C ASP A 214 -10.57 -20.82 20.70
N GLY A 215 -10.68 -20.32 19.47
CA GLY A 215 -10.57 -21.11 18.24
C GLY A 215 -11.88 -21.72 17.76
N THR A 216 -13.01 -21.50 18.44
CA THR A 216 -14.32 -21.96 17.98
C THR A 216 -14.69 -21.29 16.66
N VAL A 217 -15.08 -22.09 15.66
CA VAL A 217 -15.56 -21.58 14.36
C VAL A 217 -16.96 -20.98 14.53
N ILE A 218 -17.13 -19.73 14.13
CA ILE A 218 -18.37 -18.98 14.22
C ILE A 218 -18.95 -18.80 12.80
N PRO A 219 -20.20 -19.22 12.54
CA PRO A 219 -20.87 -18.96 11.27
C PRO A 219 -20.97 -17.43 11.00
N PRO A 220 -20.59 -16.95 9.79
CA PRO A 220 -20.71 -15.54 9.42
C PRO A 220 -22.13 -14.98 9.56
N SER A 221 -22.23 -13.69 9.90
CA SER A 221 -23.49 -12.95 9.98
C SER A 221 -23.42 -11.64 9.21
N ASP A 222 -24.50 -11.31 8.49
CA ASP A 222 -24.60 -10.05 7.72
C ASP A 222 -24.97 -8.84 8.60
N ALA A 223 -25.11 -9.01 9.92
CA ALA A 223 -25.56 -7.95 10.83
C ALA A 223 -24.72 -6.66 10.73
N GLY A 224 -23.38 -6.81 10.70
CA GLY A 224 -22.45 -5.68 10.54
C GLY A 224 -22.58 -5.00 9.18
N ALA A 225 -22.52 -5.78 8.09
CA ALA A 225 -22.66 -5.28 6.72
C ALA A 225 -23.99 -4.55 6.49
N ASN A 226 -25.09 -5.07 7.05
CA ASN A 226 -26.41 -4.46 7.00
C ASN A 226 -26.47 -3.15 7.78
N ALA A 227 -25.80 -3.06 8.94
CA ALA A 227 -25.72 -1.82 9.71
C ALA A 227 -24.94 -0.73 8.97
N VAL A 228 -23.78 -1.06 8.38
CA VAL A 228 -22.99 -0.13 7.56
C VAL A 228 -23.78 0.35 6.33
N THR A 229 -24.46 -0.58 5.66
CA THR A 229 -25.31 -0.26 4.50
C THR A 229 -26.48 0.66 4.90
N SER A 230 -27.13 0.38 6.03
CA SER A 230 -28.24 1.19 6.55
C SER A 230 -27.80 2.58 6.95
N ALA A 231 -26.66 2.70 7.66
CA ALA A 231 -26.06 3.99 8.02
C ALA A 231 -25.70 4.81 6.77
N SER A 232 -25.13 4.16 5.75
CA SER A 232 -24.79 4.81 4.49
C SER A 232 -26.03 5.31 3.74
N ALA A 233 -27.08 4.47 3.65
CA ALA A 233 -28.34 4.83 3.00
C ALA A 233 -29.07 5.98 3.72
N TRP A 234 -28.95 6.06 5.05
CA TRP A 234 -29.44 7.18 5.85
C TRP A 234 -28.62 8.46 5.60
N ALA A 235 -27.28 8.35 5.57
CA ALA A 235 -26.37 9.48 5.38
C ALA A 235 -26.56 10.18 4.02
N VAL A 236 -26.87 9.41 2.96
CA VAL A 236 -27.20 9.95 1.62
C VAL A 236 -28.43 10.87 1.65
N GLN A 237 -29.34 10.69 2.61
CA GLN A 237 -30.54 11.51 2.74
C GLN A 237 -30.34 12.76 3.61
N GLN A 238 -29.19 12.88 4.28
CA GLN A 238 -28.88 14.03 5.13
C GLN A 238 -28.37 15.21 4.29
N PRO A 239 -28.59 16.47 4.73
CA PRO A 239 -28.09 17.64 4.01
C PRO A 239 -26.55 17.74 4.05
N GLU A 240 -25.95 17.45 5.19
CA GLU A 240 -24.50 17.48 5.43
C GLU A 240 -23.94 16.05 5.46
N ASP A 241 -22.67 15.91 5.12
CA ASP A 241 -21.98 14.62 5.24
C ASP A 241 -21.55 14.40 6.70
N SER A 242 -21.36 13.15 7.08
CA SER A 242 -20.90 12.76 8.41
C SER A 242 -19.95 11.58 8.31
N SER A 243 -19.19 11.33 9.37
CA SER A 243 -18.39 10.11 9.44
C SER A 243 -19.28 8.86 9.48
N LEU A 244 -18.76 7.72 9.02
CA LEU A 244 -19.43 6.44 9.14
C LEU A 244 -19.73 6.11 10.61
N ALA A 245 -18.79 6.37 11.52
CA ALA A 245 -18.99 6.19 12.96
C ALA A 245 -20.20 7.00 13.48
N ALA A 246 -20.30 8.29 13.11
CA ALA A 246 -21.43 9.13 13.50
C ALA A 246 -22.74 8.64 12.88
N ALA A 247 -22.74 8.30 11.59
CA ALA A 247 -23.93 7.82 10.90
C ALA A 247 -24.47 6.50 11.47
N LEU A 248 -23.60 5.58 11.91
CA LEU A 248 -24.01 4.34 12.58
C LEU A 248 -24.81 4.62 13.86
N VAL A 249 -24.45 5.66 14.59
CA VAL A 249 -25.16 6.10 15.80
C VAL A 249 -26.43 6.88 15.45
N ASP A 250 -26.33 7.90 14.61
CA ASP A 250 -27.40 8.86 14.32
C ASP A 250 -28.55 8.24 13.52
N SER A 251 -28.26 7.27 12.65
CA SER A 251 -29.28 6.50 11.94
C SER A 251 -30.02 5.50 12.84
N GLY A 252 -29.48 5.21 14.03
CA GLY A 252 -29.93 4.13 14.90
C GLY A 252 -29.52 2.72 14.45
N ALA A 253 -28.72 2.59 13.38
CA ALA A 253 -28.28 1.30 12.84
C ALA A 253 -27.48 0.48 13.88
N ALA A 254 -26.55 1.13 14.60
CA ALA A 254 -25.81 0.46 15.67
C ALA A 254 -26.70 0.11 16.86
N ALA A 255 -27.65 0.98 17.22
CA ALA A 255 -28.57 0.76 18.34
C ALA A 255 -29.61 -0.34 18.07
N ALA A 256 -29.84 -0.70 16.81
CA ALA A 256 -30.74 -1.78 16.41
C ALA A 256 -30.13 -3.18 16.62
N LEU A 257 -28.81 -3.28 16.79
CA LEU A 257 -28.10 -4.54 16.98
C LEU A 257 -28.19 -5.01 18.44
N SER A 258 -28.40 -6.31 18.64
CA SER A 258 -28.37 -6.95 19.96
C SER A 258 -26.95 -6.98 20.52
N ALA A 259 -26.78 -6.43 21.73
CA ALA A 259 -25.57 -6.58 22.54
C ALA A 259 -25.57 -7.89 23.36
N GLU A 260 -26.70 -8.60 23.43
CA GLU A 260 -26.79 -9.89 24.09
C GLU A 260 -26.20 -10.97 23.17
N PRO A 261 -25.23 -11.78 23.65
CA PRO A 261 -24.66 -12.86 22.87
C PRO A 261 -25.70 -13.90 22.47
N ALA A 262 -25.64 -14.38 21.23
CA ALA A 262 -26.42 -15.52 20.77
C ALA A 262 -25.90 -16.84 21.37
N GLU A 263 -26.50 -17.98 21.00
CA GLU A 263 -26.09 -19.31 21.50
C GLU A 263 -24.61 -19.65 21.23
N ASN A 264 -24.03 -19.04 20.18
CA ASN A 264 -22.61 -19.17 19.83
C ASN A 264 -21.67 -18.27 20.66
N GLY A 265 -22.20 -17.48 21.60
CA GLY A 265 -21.42 -16.58 22.45
C GLY A 265 -21.01 -15.26 21.81
N ILE A 266 -21.51 -14.95 20.60
CA ILE A 266 -21.20 -13.73 19.85
C ILE A 266 -22.43 -12.84 19.74
N ALA A 267 -22.29 -11.53 20.01
CA ALA A 267 -23.35 -10.54 19.87
C ALA A 267 -23.40 -9.95 18.45
N GLU A 268 -24.51 -9.33 18.06
CA GLU A 268 -24.59 -8.63 16.78
C GLU A 268 -23.69 -7.39 16.74
N THR A 269 -23.43 -6.78 17.90
CA THR A 269 -22.46 -5.68 18.03
C THR A 269 -21.03 -6.13 17.74
N ASP A 270 -20.68 -7.38 18.03
CA ASP A 270 -19.35 -7.93 17.69
C ASP A 270 -19.21 -8.11 16.17
N TRP A 271 -20.30 -8.41 15.47
CA TRP A 271 -20.33 -8.46 14.01
C TRP A 271 -20.20 -7.08 13.37
N LEU A 272 -20.73 -6.03 13.98
CA LEU A 272 -20.45 -4.67 13.53
C LEU A 272 -18.98 -4.31 13.72
N ALA A 273 -18.40 -4.61 14.89
CA ALA A 273 -16.97 -4.37 15.11
C ALA A 273 -16.11 -5.14 14.11
N HIS A 274 -16.40 -6.44 13.90
CA HIS A 274 -15.72 -7.28 12.91
C HIS A 274 -15.84 -6.72 11.50
N GLU A 275 -17.02 -6.30 11.05
CA GLU A 275 -17.22 -5.70 9.72
C GLU A 275 -16.37 -4.43 9.54
N LEU A 276 -16.32 -3.57 10.55
CA LEU A 276 -15.51 -2.35 10.51
C LEU A 276 -14.03 -2.69 10.38
N THR A 277 -13.51 -3.61 11.19
CA THR A 277 -12.08 -3.93 11.25
C THR A 277 -11.60 -4.87 10.13
N ALA A 278 -12.44 -5.80 9.67
CA ALA A 278 -12.07 -6.85 8.72
C ALA A 278 -12.44 -6.53 7.27
N THR A 279 -13.39 -5.59 7.06
CA THR A 279 -13.87 -5.21 5.73
C THR A 279 -13.65 -3.74 5.44
N VAL A 280 -14.23 -2.84 6.24
CA VAL A 280 -14.25 -1.40 5.95
C VAL A 280 -12.86 -0.77 6.05
N GLU A 281 -12.15 -0.99 7.17
CA GLU A 281 -10.82 -0.45 7.39
C GLU A 281 -9.79 -0.94 6.35
N PRO A 282 -9.71 -2.24 6.00
CA PRO A 282 -8.82 -2.70 4.92
C PRO A 282 -9.16 -2.14 3.54
N ALA A 283 -10.44 -1.90 3.26
CA ALA A 283 -10.87 -1.35 1.96
C ALA A 283 -10.50 0.14 1.79
N ALA A 284 -10.44 0.91 2.87
CA ALA A 284 -10.13 2.34 2.82
C ALA A 284 -8.74 2.71 3.38
N GLY A 285 -8.16 1.86 4.22
CA GLY A 285 -6.97 2.15 5.02
C GLY A 285 -7.21 3.20 6.11
N ALA A 286 -8.44 3.38 6.57
CA ALA A 286 -8.78 4.43 7.54
C ALA A 286 -9.94 4.04 8.45
N ALA A 287 -9.92 4.61 9.66
CA ALA A 287 -10.92 4.36 10.70
C ALA A 287 -12.29 4.97 10.34
N PRO A 288 -13.41 4.39 10.81
CA PRO A 288 -14.78 4.84 10.49
C PRO A 288 -15.08 6.32 10.82
N GLU A 289 -14.32 6.93 11.72
CA GLU A 289 -14.42 8.33 12.11
C GLU A 289 -13.97 9.29 11.00
N LEU A 290 -13.14 8.81 10.07
CA LEU A 290 -12.60 9.60 8.96
C LEU A 290 -13.36 9.38 7.65
N LEU A 291 -14.07 8.27 7.53
CA LEU A 291 -14.74 7.86 6.30
C LEU A 291 -16.06 8.60 6.11
N SER A 292 -16.32 9.12 4.91
CA SER A 292 -17.64 9.62 4.52
C SER A 292 -18.67 8.48 4.60
N ALA A 293 -19.70 8.66 5.42
CA ALA A 293 -20.79 7.69 5.54
C ALA A 293 -21.53 7.50 4.21
N ARG A 294 -21.67 8.56 3.41
CA ARG A 294 -22.36 8.52 2.10
C ARG A 294 -21.69 7.57 1.10
N LEU A 295 -20.38 7.38 1.23
CA LEU A 295 -19.58 6.59 0.28
C LEU A 295 -19.14 5.24 0.85
N SER A 296 -19.27 5.03 2.17
CA SER A 296 -18.83 3.82 2.86
C SER A 296 -19.59 2.55 2.45
N GLY A 297 -20.87 2.67 2.03
CA GLY A 297 -21.63 1.51 1.53
C GLY A 297 -21.00 0.83 0.30
N ARG A 298 -20.20 1.56 -0.49
CA ARG A 298 -19.47 0.99 -1.63
C ARG A 298 -18.31 0.10 -1.19
N LEU A 299 -17.65 0.42 -0.08
CA LEU A 299 -16.52 -0.36 0.45
C LEU A 299 -16.96 -1.79 0.80
N VAL A 300 -18.15 -1.93 1.39
CA VAL A 300 -18.77 -3.22 1.70
C VAL A 300 -19.14 -3.96 0.41
N ALA A 301 -19.79 -3.29 -0.55
CA ALA A 301 -20.17 -3.91 -1.82
C ALA A 301 -18.96 -4.43 -2.62
N ASP A 302 -17.89 -3.64 -2.72
CA ASP A 302 -16.68 -3.98 -3.48
C ASP A 302 -15.88 -5.13 -2.85
N SER A 303 -15.98 -5.33 -1.52
CA SER A 303 -15.32 -6.44 -0.82
C SER A 303 -15.77 -7.84 -1.30
N THR A 304 -16.97 -7.91 -1.87
CA THR A 304 -17.61 -9.13 -2.40
C THR A 304 -17.27 -9.40 -3.86
N ALA A 305 -16.54 -8.50 -4.53
CA ALA A 305 -16.16 -8.65 -5.93
C ALA A 305 -15.15 -9.79 -6.13
N GLU A 306 -15.24 -10.44 -7.29
CA GLU A 306 -14.27 -11.45 -7.72
C GLU A 306 -12.88 -10.83 -7.82
N ALA A 307 -11.92 -11.43 -7.12
CA ALA A 307 -10.54 -11.01 -7.08
C ALA A 307 -9.66 -12.12 -7.67
N ALA A 308 -8.65 -11.72 -8.43
CA ALA A 308 -7.59 -12.62 -8.83
C ALA A 308 -6.35 -12.35 -7.99
N ILE A 309 -5.58 -13.40 -7.70
CA ILE A 309 -4.23 -13.27 -7.14
C ILE A 309 -3.21 -13.39 -8.26
N VAL A 310 -2.13 -12.63 -8.16
CA VAL A 310 -0.99 -12.75 -9.06
C VAL A 310 -0.18 -13.98 -8.68
N THR A 311 -0.13 -14.96 -9.57
CA THR A 311 0.44 -16.29 -9.29
C THR A 311 1.59 -16.67 -10.22
N GLY A 312 1.65 -16.11 -11.43
CA GLY A 312 2.50 -16.63 -12.49
C GLY A 312 3.15 -15.55 -13.35
N SER A 313 4.31 -15.08 -12.89
CA SER A 313 5.37 -14.44 -13.67
C SER A 313 6.60 -14.42 -12.75
N PRO A 314 7.84 -14.57 -13.24
CA PRO A 314 9.02 -14.41 -12.38
C PRO A 314 8.99 -13.08 -11.60
N ASP A 315 8.32 -12.05 -12.11
CA ASP A 315 8.35 -10.70 -11.56
C ASP A 315 7.02 -10.22 -10.95
N GLY A 316 6.01 -11.09 -10.84
CA GLY A 316 4.70 -10.73 -10.26
C GLY A 316 4.01 -9.57 -10.99
N LEU A 317 3.36 -8.66 -10.26
CA LEU A 317 2.84 -7.39 -10.80
C LEU A 317 3.95 -6.46 -11.29
N GLY A 318 5.20 -6.64 -10.82
CA GLY A 318 6.39 -5.99 -11.35
C GLY A 318 6.56 -6.21 -12.85
N GLY A 319 6.14 -7.36 -13.39
CA GLY A 319 6.15 -7.60 -14.84
C GLY A 319 5.33 -6.59 -15.64
N LEU A 320 4.20 -6.10 -15.09
CA LEU A 320 3.42 -5.01 -15.72
C LEU A 320 4.20 -3.70 -15.72
N VAL A 321 4.89 -3.41 -14.61
CA VAL A 321 5.72 -2.20 -14.47
C VAL A 321 6.86 -2.24 -15.49
N ASP A 322 7.57 -3.35 -15.59
CA ASP A 322 8.70 -3.53 -16.50
C ASP A 322 8.26 -3.47 -17.97
N ALA A 323 7.18 -4.15 -18.32
CA ALA A 323 6.62 -4.11 -19.68
C ALA A 323 6.18 -2.69 -20.09
N THR A 324 5.61 -1.92 -19.15
CA THR A 324 5.19 -0.52 -19.42
C THR A 324 6.40 0.41 -19.51
N ALA A 325 7.44 0.15 -18.73
CA ALA A 325 8.68 0.92 -18.70
C ALA A 325 9.59 0.65 -19.91
N ASP A 326 9.40 -0.46 -20.62
CA ASP A 326 10.28 -0.89 -21.70
C ASP A 326 10.54 0.22 -22.72
N GLY A 327 11.84 0.46 -22.91
CA GLY A 327 12.38 1.48 -23.79
C GLY A 327 12.31 2.92 -23.27
N LEU A 328 11.57 3.27 -22.22
CA LEU A 328 11.45 4.66 -21.74
C LEU A 328 12.77 5.22 -21.18
N ASP A 329 12.94 6.53 -21.25
CA ASP A 329 14.03 7.23 -20.55
C ASP A 329 13.62 7.51 -19.11
N ILE A 330 14.21 6.79 -18.15
CA ILE A 330 13.84 6.85 -16.73
C ILE A 330 15.09 7.15 -15.91
N LEU A 331 15.03 8.26 -15.17
CA LEU A 331 16.05 8.70 -14.22
C LEU A 331 15.62 8.32 -12.81
N THR A 332 16.12 7.19 -12.30
CA THR A 332 15.92 6.76 -10.92
C THR A 332 16.90 7.47 -9.96
N GLY A 333 16.65 7.37 -8.66
CA GLY A 333 17.46 7.97 -7.60
C GLY A 333 17.51 9.50 -7.66
N SER A 334 16.50 10.11 -8.28
CA SER A 334 16.49 11.52 -8.67
C SER A 334 15.29 12.27 -8.04
N PRO A 335 15.22 12.44 -6.70
CA PRO A 335 14.09 13.13 -6.08
C PRO A 335 13.99 14.57 -6.58
N VAL A 336 12.79 14.97 -7.05
CA VAL A 336 12.51 16.36 -7.39
C VAL A 336 12.28 17.15 -6.11
N ALA A 337 13.15 18.10 -5.83
CA ALA A 337 13.06 18.97 -4.66
C ALA A 337 12.15 20.19 -4.91
N THR A 338 12.07 20.67 -6.15
CA THR A 338 11.24 21.83 -6.49
C THR A 338 10.79 21.80 -7.95
N VAL A 339 9.54 22.16 -8.18
CA VAL A 339 8.88 22.37 -9.47
C VAL A 339 8.64 23.87 -9.66
N ILE A 340 9.44 24.50 -10.50
CA ILE A 340 9.30 25.91 -10.87
C ILE A 340 8.48 26.00 -12.15
N TRP A 341 7.35 26.68 -12.15
CA TRP A 341 6.41 26.68 -13.28
C TRP A 341 5.85 28.07 -13.59
N GLY A 342 5.51 28.29 -14.86
CA GLY A 342 4.90 29.54 -15.35
C GLY A 342 4.57 29.44 -16.83
N ASP A 343 4.17 30.55 -17.45
CA ASP A 343 3.69 30.55 -18.84
C ASP A 343 4.75 30.07 -19.84
N ASP A 344 6.04 30.27 -19.54
CA ASP A 344 7.18 29.91 -20.39
C ASP A 344 7.63 28.43 -20.28
N GLY A 345 7.02 27.64 -19.38
CA GLY A 345 7.34 26.23 -19.20
C GLY A 345 7.57 25.84 -17.74
N VAL A 346 8.28 24.72 -17.54
CA VAL A 346 8.55 24.15 -16.22
C VAL A 346 10.03 23.80 -16.07
N SER A 347 10.59 24.07 -14.90
CA SER A 347 11.93 23.65 -14.49
C SER A 347 11.86 22.81 -13.22
N LEU A 348 12.52 21.65 -13.25
CA LEU A 348 12.62 20.73 -12.13
C LEU A 348 14.01 20.85 -11.52
N ARG A 349 14.08 21.13 -10.22
CA ARG A 349 15.31 21.10 -9.42
C ARG A 349 15.37 19.79 -8.66
N LEU A 350 16.42 18.99 -8.91
CA LEU A 350 16.65 17.72 -8.23
C LEU A 350 17.32 17.94 -6.87
N ALA A 351 17.17 16.98 -5.97
CA ALA A 351 17.74 17.03 -4.62
C ALA A 351 19.27 17.07 -4.63
N GLN A 352 19.93 16.51 -5.65
CA GLN A 352 21.38 16.55 -5.79
C GLN A 352 21.89 17.86 -6.44
N GLY A 353 20.99 18.78 -6.83
CA GLY A 353 21.30 20.12 -7.29
C GLY A 353 21.26 20.31 -8.81
N GLU A 354 21.10 19.23 -9.58
CA GLU A 354 20.85 19.31 -11.02
C GLU A 354 19.49 19.96 -11.30
N SER A 355 19.34 20.49 -12.51
CA SER A 355 18.07 21.03 -12.97
C SER A 355 17.80 20.61 -14.41
N MET A 356 16.53 20.42 -14.73
CA MET A 356 16.08 20.13 -16.08
C MET A 356 14.85 20.97 -16.42
N SER A 357 14.68 21.27 -17.71
CA SER A 357 13.52 22.02 -18.20
C SER A 357 12.65 21.14 -19.09
N ALA A 358 11.35 21.38 -19.04
CA ALA A 358 10.35 20.75 -19.88
C ALA A 358 9.28 21.78 -20.26
N ALA A 359 8.61 21.58 -21.40
CA ALA A 359 7.48 22.41 -21.78
C ALA A 359 6.28 22.16 -20.85
N ARG A 360 6.12 20.91 -20.39
CA ARG A 360 5.03 20.44 -19.53
C ARG A 360 5.51 19.38 -18.56
N VAL A 361 4.81 19.26 -17.43
CA VAL A 361 5.07 18.25 -16.42
C VAL A 361 3.79 17.52 -16.05
N LEU A 362 3.88 16.19 -16.04
CA LEU A 362 2.88 15.33 -15.42
C LEU A 362 3.34 14.92 -14.02
N MET A 363 2.56 15.30 -13.02
CA MET A 363 2.73 14.91 -11.63
C MET A 363 2.02 13.57 -11.40
N THR A 364 2.77 12.53 -11.04
CA THR A 364 2.21 11.24 -10.58
C THR A 364 2.67 10.87 -9.17
N ILE A 365 3.05 11.90 -8.41
CA ILE A 365 3.44 11.81 -7.00
C ILE A 365 2.23 11.34 -6.16
N PRO A 366 2.40 10.40 -5.22
CA PRO A 366 1.32 9.97 -4.32
C PRO A 366 0.68 11.12 -3.53
N LEU A 367 -0.62 11.00 -3.28
CA LEU A 367 -1.40 12.02 -2.57
C LEU A 367 -0.80 12.33 -1.18
N GLY A 368 -0.41 11.32 -0.42
CA GLY A 368 0.20 11.51 0.90
C GLY A 368 1.50 12.33 0.86
N VAL A 369 2.27 12.27 -0.24
CA VAL A 369 3.45 13.11 -0.41
C VAL A 369 3.04 14.55 -0.73
N LEU A 370 2.04 14.75 -1.62
CA LEU A 370 1.51 16.09 -1.92
C LEU A 370 0.92 16.80 -0.68
N GLN A 371 0.33 16.03 0.26
CA GLN A 371 -0.21 16.54 1.51
C GLN A 371 0.87 17.02 2.49
N GLN A 372 2.10 16.51 2.39
CA GLN A 372 3.19 16.83 3.31
C GLN A 372 4.19 17.85 2.72
N GLU A 373 4.36 17.87 1.40
CA GLU A 373 5.41 18.65 0.72
C GLU A 373 4.90 20.02 0.25
N SER A 374 4.62 20.91 1.21
CA SER A 374 4.12 22.27 0.94
C SER A 374 5.08 23.18 0.15
N THR A 375 6.37 22.86 0.10
CA THR A 375 7.40 23.66 -0.57
C THR A 375 7.80 23.15 -1.96
N LEU A 376 7.10 22.13 -2.47
CA LEU A 376 7.45 21.51 -3.76
C LEU A 376 7.25 22.45 -4.95
N PHE A 377 6.34 23.43 -4.87
CA PHE A 377 5.95 24.26 -6.03
C PHE A 377 6.35 25.73 -5.88
N GLU A 378 6.93 26.28 -6.95
CA GLU A 378 7.24 27.71 -7.09
C GLU A 378 6.67 28.23 -8.43
N PRO A 379 5.64 29.10 -8.44
CA PRO A 379 4.88 29.60 -7.29
C PRO A 379 4.05 28.48 -6.62
N PRO A 380 3.53 28.72 -5.40
CA PRO A 380 2.65 27.78 -4.72
C PRO A 380 1.40 27.45 -5.56
N LEU A 381 0.86 26.25 -5.35
CA LEU A 381 -0.41 25.83 -5.95
C LEU A 381 -1.55 26.75 -5.50
N PRO A 382 -2.58 26.98 -6.34
CA PRO A 382 -3.73 27.80 -5.96
C PRO A 382 -4.54 27.15 -4.84
N GLY A 383 -5.22 27.97 -4.01
CA GLY A 383 -5.94 27.51 -2.82
C GLY A 383 -6.89 26.34 -3.08
N TRP A 384 -7.73 26.42 -4.12
CA TRP A 384 -8.66 25.34 -4.48
C TRP A 384 -7.99 24.00 -4.80
N LYS A 385 -6.72 24.01 -5.25
CA LYS A 385 -5.94 22.80 -5.49
C LYS A 385 -5.41 22.23 -4.19
N LEU A 386 -4.94 23.09 -3.29
CA LEU A 386 -4.50 22.70 -1.95
C LEU A 386 -5.67 22.14 -1.13
N ASP A 387 -6.85 22.76 -1.21
CA ASP A 387 -8.07 22.28 -0.56
C ASP A 387 -8.47 20.89 -1.09
N ALA A 388 -8.34 20.66 -2.39
CA ALA A 388 -8.59 19.34 -3.00
C ALA A 388 -7.57 18.28 -2.55
N ILE A 389 -6.28 18.64 -2.46
CA ILE A 389 -5.22 17.75 -1.94
C ILE A 389 -5.49 17.40 -0.47
N ALA A 390 -5.87 18.39 0.35
CA ALA A 390 -6.12 18.20 1.77
C ALA A 390 -7.44 17.44 2.05
N GLY A 391 -8.46 17.63 1.20
CA GLY A 391 -9.77 17.02 1.38
C GLY A 391 -9.80 15.50 1.13
N ILE A 392 -8.99 14.99 0.20
CA ILE A 392 -8.99 13.55 -0.10
C ILE A 392 -8.22 12.80 1.00
N GLY A 393 -8.82 11.74 1.54
CA GLY A 393 -8.17 10.91 2.56
C GLY A 393 -7.02 10.08 1.98
N MET A 394 -5.95 9.91 2.76
CA MET A 394 -4.84 9.01 2.44
C MET A 394 -4.72 7.93 3.52
N GLY A 395 -5.13 6.71 3.16
CA GLY A 395 -5.21 5.56 4.06
C GLY A 395 -3.93 4.75 4.09
N THR A 396 -3.78 3.97 5.16
CA THR A 396 -2.66 3.06 5.41
C THR A 396 -3.15 1.62 5.46
N VAL A 397 -2.58 0.78 4.59
CA VAL A 397 -2.76 -0.66 4.58
C VAL A 397 -1.40 -1.28 4.32
N ASP A 398 -0.99 -2.16 5.19
CA ASP A 398 0.25 -2.91 5.10
C ASP A 398 -0.05 -4.41 5.08
N SER A 399 0.89 -5.17 4.54
CA SER A 399 0.83 -6.62 4.45
C SER A 399 1.98 -7.25 5.23
N VAL A 400 1.73 -8.40 5.84
CA VAL A 400 2.75 -9.27 6.42
C VAL A 400 2.63 -10.66 5.84
N TRP A 401 3.70 -11.13 5.22
CA TRP A 401 3.82 -12.47 4.67
C TRP A 401 4.55 -13.35 5.66
N LEU A 402 3.95 -14.49 6.00
CA LEU A 402 4.52 -15.51 6.88
C LEU A 402 4.54 -16.85 6.15
N GLN A 403 5.70 -17.48 6.09
CA GLN A 403 5.85 -18.87 5.64
C GLN A 403 6.23 -19.76 6.81
N PHE A 404 5.58 -20.90 6.95
CA PHE A 404 5.85 -21.90 7.98
C PHE A 404 6.40 -23.20 7.36
N ASP A 405 6.95 -24.07 8.19
CA ASP A 405 7.35 -25.43 7.78
C ASP A 405 6.12 -26.26 7.36
N ASP A 406 5.07 -26.22 8.19
CA ASP A 406 3.81 -26.93 8.00
C ASP A 406 2.63 -26.01 8.34
N ALA A 407 1.51 -26.19 7.64
CA ALA A 407 0.28 -25.48 7.95
C ALA A 407 -0.37 -26.02 9.23
N PHE A 408 -0.50 -25.16 10.24
CA PHE A 408 -1.05 -25.55 11.55
C PHE A 408 -2.54 -25.22 11.71
N TRP A 409 -3.12 -24.39 10.84
CA TRP A 409 -4.49 -23.84 10.94
C TRP A 409 -5.62 -24.82 10.60
N ALA A 410 -5.29 -26.03 10.11
CA ALA A 410 -6.22 -27.14 9.85
C ALA A 410 -7.54 -26.76 9.14
N THR A 411 -7.48 -25.83 8.17
CA THR A 411 -8.61 -25.39 7.34
C THR A 411 -8.14 -25.05 5.92
N ASP A 412 -9.01 -25.29 4.94
CA ASP A 412 -8.83 -24.90 3.54
C ASP A 412 -9.48 -23.54 3.23
N ALA A 413 -10.06 -22.87 4.23
CA ALA A 413 -10.60 -21.53 4.08
C ALA A 413 -9.49 -20.55 3.62
N THR A 414 -9.81 -19.70 2.65
CA THR A 414 -8.83 -18.81 2.01
C THR A 414 -8.75 -17.43 2.66
N ALA A 415 -9.76 -17.06 3.47
CA ALA A 415 -9.78 -15.84 4.27
C ALA A 415 -10.12 -16.17 5.73
N LEU A 416 -9.17 -15.94 6.63
CA LEU A 416 -9.28 -16.25 8.05
C LEU A 416 -9.37 -14.96 8.86
N SER A 417 -10.37 -14.81 9.72
CA SER A 417 -10.46 -13.68 10.64
C SER A 417 -10.94 -14.10 12.02
N THR A 418 -10.77 -13.23 13.00
CA THR A 418 -11.21 -13.49 14.38
C THR A 418 -12.27 -12.48 14.79
N ILE A 419 -13.19 -12.87 15.66
CA ILE A 419 -14.30 -12.04 16.14
C ILE A 419 -14.29 -11.96 17.67
N ALA A 420 -14.76 -10.81 18.20
CA ALA A 420 -14.73 -10.50 19.62
C ALA A 420 -13.30 -10.60 20.22
N THR A 421 -12.30 -10.22 19.42
CA THR A 421 -10.89 -10.15 19.82
C THR A 421 -10.31 -8.79 19.46
N ASP A 422 -9.19 -8.42 20.09
CA ASP A 422 -8.42 -7.23 19.72
C ASP A 422 -7.27 -7.60 18.76
N SER A 423 -7.60 -8.25 17.64
CA SER A 423 -6.59 -8.68 16.67
C SER A 423 -5.97 -7.47 15.95
N PRO A 424 -4.64 -7.34 15.92
CA PRO A 424 -3.96 -6.30 15.15
C PRO A 424 -3.97 -6.57 13.64
N VAL A 425 -4.29 -7.80 13.23
CA VAL A 425 -4.42 -8.21 11.83
C VAL A 425 -5.90 -8.35 11.50
N ALA A 426 -6.36 -7.59 10.51
CA ALA A 426 -7.75 -7.53 10.10
C ALA A 426 -8.26 -8.89 9.60
N TYR A 427 -7.48 -9.51 8.71
CA TYR A 427 -7.69 -10.88 8.25
C TYR A 427 -6.38 -11.46 7.68
N TRP A 428 -6.32 -12.79 7.64
CA TRP A 428 -5.25 -13.57 7.04
C TRP A 428 -5.73 -14.21 5.74
N THR A 429 -5.00 -13.98 4.66
CA THR A 429 -5.19 -14.68 3.38
C THR A 429 -4.38 -15.98 3.42
N ASN A 430 -5.05 -17.12 3.31
CA ASN A 430 -4.41 -18.43 3.27
C ASN A 430 -4.09 -18.82 1.83
N LEU A 431 -2.80 -18.87 1.50
CA LEU A 431 -2.30 -19.18 0.16
C LEU A 431 -1.99 -20.67 -0.02
N GLN A 432 -2.14 -21.50 1.02
CA GLN A 432 -1.87 -22.94 0.92
C GLN A 432 -2.77 -23.65 -0.10
N PRO A 433 -4.09 -23.40 -0.19
CA PRO A 433 -4.93 -24.07 -1.21
C PRO A 433 -4.50 -23.75 -2.65
N LEU A 434 -3.87 -22.58 -2.86
CA LEU A 434 -3.43 -22.11 -4.17
C LEU A 434 -2.01 -22.59 -4.51
N THR A 435 -1.09 -22.54 -3.54
CA THR A 435 0.36 -22.76 -3.77
C THR A 435 0.85 -24.14 -3.31
N GLY A 436 0.09 -24.83 -2.46
CA GLY A 436 0.52 -26.04 -1.75
C GLY A 436 1.44 -25.77 -0.56
N GLU A 437 1.85 -24.52 -0.32
CA GLU A 437 2.83 -24.11 0.68
C GLU A 437 2.16 -23.42 1.87
N ALA A 438 2.71 -23.61 3.08
CA ALA A 438 2.15 -23.05 4.31
C ALA A 438 2.41 -21.54 4.43
N ILE A 439 1.67 -20.73 3.66
CA ILE A 439 1.83 -19.28 3.58
C ILE A 439 0.54 -18.56 3.99
N LEU A 440 0.68 -17.63 4.93
CA LEU A 440 -0.36 -16.68 5.32
C LEU A 440 0.08 -15.25 4.99
N VAL A 441 -0.85 -14.46 4.48
CA VAL A 441 -0.67 -13.01 4.26
C VAL A 441 -1.65 -12.24 5.11
N GLY A 442 -1.16 -11.57 6.15
CA GLY A 442 -1.97 -10.75 7.05
C GLY A 442 -2.14 -9.35 6.48
N THR A 443 -3.37 -8.85 6.48
CA THR A 443 -3.70 -7.45 6.15
C THR A 443 -3.81 -6.64 7.44
N ILE A 444 -3.07 -5.55 7.53
CA ILE A 444 -3.07 -4.62 8.66
C ILE A 444 -3.50 -3.27 8.12
N ALA A 445 -4.52 -2.64 8.71
CA ALA A 445 -5.14 -1.44 8.15
C ALA A 445 -5.29 -0.32 9.19
N ALA A 446 -5.55 0.89 8.69
CA ALA A 446 -5.91 2.07 9.48
C ALA A 446 -4.91 2.33 10.62
N GLU A 447 -5.40 2.58 11.84
CA GLU A 447 -4.58 2.90 13.00
C GLU A 447 -3.64 1.76 13.39
N ARG A 448 -4.06 0.50 13.23
CA ARG A 448 -3.22 -0.68 13.52
C ARG A 448 -1.98 -0.73 12.63
N ALA A 449 -2.08 -0.28 11.37
CA ALA A 449 -0.92 -0.21 10.48
C ALA A 449 0.13 0.77 11.02
N ALA A 450 -0.30 1.96 11.47
CA ALA A 450 0.59 2.96 12.04
C ALA A 450 1.22 2.50 13.37
N GLU A 451 0.44 1.85 14.24
CA GLU A 451 0.93 1.28 15.50
C GLU A 451 2.01 0.22 15.27
N LEU A 452 1.74 -0.75 14.39
CA LEU A 452 2.65 -1.86 14.11
C LEU A 452 3.90 -1.43 13.32
N ALA A 453 3.79 -0.39 12.50
CA ALA A 453 4.92 0.21 11.79
C ALA A 453 5.98 0.82 12.73
N ALA A 454 5.58 1.23 13.94
CA ALA A 454 6.50 1.79 14.95
C ALA A 454 7.28 0.72 15.74
N LEU A 455 6.88 -0.55 15.63
CA LEU A 455 7.49 -1.66 16.36
C LEU A 455 8.78 -2.17 15.71
N SER A 456 9.70 -2.65 16.54
CA SER A 456 10.83 -3.45 16.06
C SER A 456 10.36 -4.76 15.43
N ASP A 457 11.16 -5.38 14.57
CA ASP A 457 10.78 -6.63 13.91
C ASP A 457 10.42 -7.75 14.89
N ALA A 458 11.08 -7.80 16.05
CA ALA A 458 10.81 -8.79 17.10
C ALA A 458 9.47 -8.55 17.80
N GLU A 459 9.17 -7.29 18.15
CA GLU A 459 7.88 -6.91 18.76
C GLU A 459 6.74 -7.11 17.77
N PHE A 460 6.92 -6.66 16.53
CA PHE A 460 5.98 -6.88 15.44
C PHE A 460 5.69 -8.37 15.26
N SER A 461 6.72 -9.20 15.15
CA SER A 461 6.58 -10.65 15.00
C SER A 461 5.80 -11.28 16.16
N ALA A 462 6.09 -10.91 17.40
CA ALA A 462 5.36 -11.41 18.56
C ALA A 462 3.86 -11.05 18.50
N VAL A 463 3.55 -9.80 18.14
CA VAL A 463 2.17 -9.28 18.04
C VAL A 463 1.38 -9.99 16.94
N VAL A 464 1.94 -10.13 15.74
CA VAL A 464 1.23 -10.80 14.63
C VAL A 464 1.09 -12.30 14.87
N LEU A 465 2.07 -12.96 15.49
CA LEU A 465 1.97 -14.40 15.81
C LEU A 465 0.91 -14.68 16.88
N GLU A 466 0.72 -13.80 17.87
CA GLU A 466 -0.37 -13.95 18.86
C GLU A 466 -1.75 -13.93 18.19
N SER A 467 -1.93 -13.12 17.13
CA SER A 467 -3.20 -13.07 16.38
C SER A 467 -3.56 -14.41 15.70
N LEU A 468 -2.59 -15.31 15.50
CA LEU A 468 -2.80 -16.63 14.90
C LEU A 468 -3.15 -17.72 15.92
N ARG A 469 -3.14 -17.40 17.21
CA ARG A 469 -3.41 -18.37 18.28
C ARG A 469 -4.77 -19.08 18.16
N PRO A 470 -5.87 -18.45 17.73
CA PRO A 470 -7.16 -19.16 17.50
C PRO A 470 -7.11 -20.25 16.43
N TYR A 471 -6.06 -20.27 15.60
CA TYR A 471 -5.82 -21.30 14.59
C TYR A 471 -4.80 -22.33 15.02
N ALA A 472 -4.12 -22.14 16.16
CA ALA A 472 -3.19 -23.11 16.69
C ALA A 472 -3.92 -24.41 17.07
N PRO A 473 -3.31 -25.59 16.82
CA PRO A 473 -3.87 -26.84 17.30
C PRO A 473 -3.97 -26.83 18.84
N ASP A 474 -5.08 -27.35 19.37
CA ASP A 474 -5.28 -27.45 20.81
C ASP A 474 -4.14 -28.31 21.43
N PRO A 475 -3.31 -27.75 22.33
CA PRO A 475 -2.21 -28.49 22.94
C PRO A 475 -2.68 -29.66 23.80
N THR A 476 -3.98 -29.75 24.11
CA THR A 476 -4.60 -30.84 24.88
C THR A 476 -5.30 -31.88 24.02
N ALA A 477 -5.46 -31.64 22.71
CA ALA A 477 -6.01 -32.61 21.79
C ALA A 477 -5.00 -33.74 21.55
N PRO A 478 -5.41 -35.03 21.62
CA PRO A 478 -4.51 -36.13 21.27
C PRO A 478 -4.08 -35.97 19.82
N GLY A 479 -2.76 -35.97 19.57
CA GLY A 479 -2.20 -35.82 18.24
C GLY A 479 -2.76 -36.84 17.23
N PRO A 480 -2.68 -36.55 15.92
CA PRO A 480 -3.26 -37.41 14.90
C PRO A 480 -2.75 -38.84 15.07
N SER A 481 -3.67 -39.80 15.22
CA SER A 481 -3.32 -41.22 15.33
C SER A 481 -2.56 -41.63 14.07
N ALA A 482 -1.33 -42.13 14.26
CA ALA A 482 -0.50 -42.62 13.16
C ALA A 482 -1.31 -43.59 12.27
N PRO A 483 -1.21 -43.49 10.93
CA PRO A 483 -1.92 -44.38 10.04
C PRO A 483 -1.53 -45.82 10.35
N ALA A 484 -2.54 -46.69 10.49
CA ALA A 484 -2.33 -48.11 10.75
C ALA A 484 -1.41 -48.69 9.65
N PRO A 485 -0.38 -49.49 10.01
CA PRO A 485 0.52 -50.06 9.02
C PRO A 485 -0.28 -50.92 8.04
N SER A 486 -0.10 -50.66 6.75
CA SER A 486 -0.71 -51.42 5.66
C SER A 486 -0.42 -52.92 5.86
N PRO A 487 -1.42 -53.81 5.67
CA PRO A 487 -1.20 -55.24 5.82
C PRO A 487 -0.16 -55.71 4.78
N SER A 488 0.88 -56.39 5.27
CA SER A 488 1.91 -56.99 4.43
C SER A 488 1.29 -57.90 3.36
N PRO A 489 1.76 -57.86 2.10
CA PRO A 489 1.26 -58.76 1.07
C PRO A 489 1.63 -60.21 1.43
N ALA A 490 0.64 -61.10 1.34
CA ALA A 490 0.83 -62.53 1.57
C ALA A 490 1.83 -63.12 0.56
N PRO A 491 2.77 -63.98 0.99
CA PRO A 491 3.68 -64.63 0.08
C PRO A 491 2.94 -65.65 -0.79
N SER A 492 3.36 -65.72 -2.06
CA SER A 492 2.75 -66.47 -3.16
C SER A 492 2.67 -67.99 -2.95
#